data_AF-A0AAJ1SP92-F1
#
_entry.id   AF-A0AAJ1SP92-F1
#
_cell.length_a   1.000
_cell.length_b   1.000
_cell.length_c   1.000
_cell.angle_alpha   90.00
_cell.angle_beta   90.00
_cell.angle_gamma   90.00
#
_symmetry.space_group_name_H-M   'P 1'
#
loop_
_entity.id
_entity.type
_entity.pdbx_description
1 polymer ?
#
loop_
_entity_poly.entity_id
_entity_poly.type
_entity_poly.pdbx_seq_one_letter_code
_entity_poly.pdbx_strand_id
1 'polypeptide(L)'
;MTDFNFFKADRVYNELFYQFPKVFIVSDEYKKMKDSTKIAYMLLKARLEIAISKRQIDEEGNVYFTYTTNELCRVLNCQKQKAIAIKKELESFGLLLQKQMGFNKQLGKNNPNRLYLAELKVSENDIYLLEKFDRENRENVDKSEGMKIIPTLDEKSDAESLGAQEGMKIIPCQNVDKSEGMKIIPELNNNILDTNRHNIDTEKDRLQDQLLLDNFETIMTNDSIATFVPERVLNLIKIFSSSYSEAQKTVQTIHNAKKKAEIESGISIVFEELDSYYVNAEQELYTTLLKAYQKLKTEKVENIQNLIFVYVKNWFIEKPIAAKVSSEKRLNYESSPSTITKDWLE
;
A
#
# COMPACT_ATOMS: atom_id res chain seq x y z
N MET A 1 -1.79 41.82 0.74
CA MET A 1 -2.83 41.11 1.51
C MET A 1 -2.97 39.74 0.87
N THR A 2 -1.96 38.88 1.07
CA THR A 2 -1.77 37.65 0.30
C THR A 2 -1.05 36.68 1.22
N ASP A 3 -1.84 35.86 1.91
CA ASP A 3 -1.55 34.45 2.18
C ASP A 3 -2.66 33.88 3.09
N PHE A 4 -3.88 33.83 2.55
CA PHE A 4 -4.97 33.09 3.18
C PHE A 4 -5.02 31.68 2.58
N ASN A 5 -4.76 30.68 3.41
CA ASN A 5 -4.78 29.27 3.01
C ASN A 5 -6.23 28.75 2.98
N PHE A 6 -6.85 28.76 1.80
CA PHE A 6 -8.16 28.15 1.60
C PHE A 6 -8.09 26.62 1.67
N PHE A 7 -9.11 25.99 2.27
CA PHE A 7 -9.32 24.56 2.15
C PHE A 7 -9.65 24.22 0.69
N LYS A 8 -8.78 23.42 0.06
CA LYS A 8 -9.05 22.86 -1.27
C LYS A 8 -10.00 21.67 -1.13
N ALA A 9 -10.91 21.48 -2.08
CA ALA A 9 -11.85 20.36 -2.08
C ALA A 9 -11.13 19.01 -1.90
N ASP A 10 -10.01 18.81 -2.61
CA ASP A 10 -9.19 17.59 -2.49
C ASP A 10 -8.67 17.36 -1.07
N ARG A 11 -8.31 18.43 -0.36
CA ARG A 11 -7.86 18.35 1.03
C ARG A 11 -9.01 17.95 1.96
N VAL A 12 -10.20 18.50 1.75
CA VAL A 12 -11.39 18.15 2.53
C VAL A 12 -11.73 16.66 2.36
N TYR A 13 -11.67 16.13 1.13
CA TYR A 13 -11.92 14.71 0.88
C TYR A 13 -10.82 13.80 1.46
N ASN A 14 -9.56 14.24 1.43
CA ASN A 14 -8.44 13.50 2.04
C ASN A 14 -8.49 13.48 3.57
N GLU A 15 -9.19 14.43 4.19
CA GLU A 15 -9.40 14.53 5.63
C GLU A 15 -10.67 13.79 6.10
N LEU A 16 -11.37 13.05 5.22
CA LEU A 16 -12.49 12.18 5.59
C LEU A 16 -11.98 10.79 6.02
N PHE A 17 -12.20 10.44 7.28
CA PHE A 17 -11.78 9.15 7.82
C PHE A 17 -12.88 8.49 8.66
N TYR A 18 -12.80 7.16 8.75
CA TYR A 18 -13.59 6.39 9.70
C TYR A 18 -12.87 6.36 11.05
N GLN A 19 -13.58 6.64 12.13
CA GLN A 19 -13.04 6.61 13.49
C GLN A 19 -12.89 5.18 13.99
N PHE A 20 -11.67 4.77 14.36
CA PHE A 20 -11.40 3.46 14.95
C PHE A 20 -11.49 3.53 16.49
N PRO A 21 -12.43 2.80 17.14
CA PRO A 21 -12.51 2.76 18.60
C PRO A 21 -11.31 2.06 19.24
N LYS A 22 -10.54 2.78 20.05
CA LYS A 22 -9.35 2.24 20.75
C LYS A 22 -9.65 1.03 21.64
N VAL A 23 -10.86 0.99 22.22
CA VAL A 23 -11.32 -0.11 23.08
C VAL A 23 -11.29 -1.48 22.38
N PHE A 24 -11.39 -1.51 21.04
CA PHE A 24 -11.26 -2.76 20.25
C PHE A 24 -9.88 -3.42 20.32
N ILE A 25 -8.85 -2.68 20.76
CA ILE A 25 -7.48 -3.20 20.87
C ILE A 25 -7.27 -3.83 22.25
N VAL A 26 -7.80 -3.21 23.29
CA VAL A 26 -7.44 -3.53 24.68
C VAL A 26 -8.50 -4.31 25.43
N SER A 27 -9.78 -4.11 25.12
CA SER A 27 -10.86 -4.69 25.91
C SER A 27 -10.94 -6.20 25.76
N ASP A 28 -11.05 -6.91 26.88
CA ASP A 28 -11.19 -8.37 26.87
C ASP A 28 -12.47 -8.84 26.16
N GLU A 29 -13.52 -8.00 26.13
CA GLU A 29 -14.77 -8.25 25.41
C GLU A 29 -14.53 -8.18 23.90
N TYR A 30 -13.92 -7.11 23.40
CA TYR A 30 -13.86 -6.84 21.95
C TYR A 30 -12.54 -7.22 21.28
N LYS A 31 -11.46 -7.46 22.02
CA LYS A 31 -10.15 -7.81 21.47
C LYS A 31 -10.20 -9.07 20.61
N LYS A 32 -11.05 -10.03 20.98
CA LYS A 32 -11.27 -11.31 20.29
C LYS A 32 -12.14 -11.20 19.02
N MET A 33 -12.77 -10.04 18.78
CA MET A 33 -13.52 -9.82 17.54
C MET A 33 -12.60 -9.87 16.32
N LYS A 34 -13.10 -10.42 15.22
CA LYS A 34 -12.41 -10.36 13.93
C LYS A 34 -12.26 -8.92 13.46
N ASP A 35 -11.15 -8.64 12.79
CA ASP A 35 -10.87 -7.29 12.28
C ASP A 35 -11.91 -6.82 11.26
N SER A 36 -12.43 -7.73 10.43
CA SER A 36 -13.54 -7.41 9.52
C SER A 36 -14.79 -6.94 10.25
N THR A 37 -15.02 -7.46 11.46
CA THR A 37 -16.19 -7.15 12.29
C THR A 37 -15.99 -5.83 13.02
N LYS A 38 -14.76 -5.53 13.48
CA LYS A 38 -14.37 -4.21 14.00
C LYS A 38 -14.52 -3.12 12.93
N ILE A 39 -14.03 -3.37 11.71
CA ILE A 39 -14.20 -2.46 10.56
C ILE A 39 -15.68 -2.27 10.21
N ALA A 40 -16.46 -3.35 10.19
CA ALA A 40 -17.90 -3.27 9.92
C ALA A 40 -18.65 -2.40 10.94
N TYR A 41 -18.31 -2.51 12.23
CA TYR A 41 -18.86 -1.64 13.26
C TYR A 41 -18.57 -0.16 12.96
N MET A 42 -17.32 0.18 12.61
CA MET A 42 -16.93 1.55 12.25
C MET A 42 -17.71 2.09 11.05
N LEU A 43 -17.83 1.28 10.00
CA LEU A 43 -18.57 1.65 8.79
C LEU A 43 -20.05 1.88 9.09
N LEU A 44 -20.67 1.01 9.90
CA LEU A 44 -22.06 1.19 10.31
C LEU A 44 -22.24 2.41 11.22
N LYS A 45 -21.32 2.64 12.17
CA LYS A 45 -21.36 3.81 13.07
C LYS A 45 -21.32 5.13 12.28
N ALA A 46 -20.44 5.25 11.29
CA ALA A 46 -20.37 6.42 10.43
C ALA A 46 -21.63 6.65 9.57
N ARG A 47 -22.51 5.64 9.44
CA ARG A 47 -23.76 5.73 8.68
C ARG A 47 -24.96 6.10 9.54
N LEU A 48 -24.82 6.21 10.86
CA LEU A 48 -25.90 6.61 11.75
C LEU A 48 -26.46 8.00 11.39
N GLU A 49 -25.59 8.95 11.02
CA GLU A 49 -26.00 10.28 10.54
C GLU A 49 -26.91 10.20 9.31
N ILE A 50 -26.60 9.29 8.38
CA ILE A 50 -27.42 9.05 7.20
C ILE A 50 -28.77 8.42 7.59
N ALA A 51 -28.79 7.50 8.55
CA ALA A 51 -30.04 6.91 9.05
C ALA A 51 -30.95 7.98 9.69
N ILE A 52 -30.38 8.90 10.48
CA ILE A 52 -31.09 10.05 11.05
C ILE A 52 -31.65 10.93 9.93
N SER A 53 -30.84 11.26 8.91
CA SER A 53 -31.30 12.07 7.77
C SER A 53 -32.47 11.42 7.01
N LYS A 54 -32.51 10.09 6.96
CA LYS A 54 -33.60 9.29 6.39
C LYS A 54 -34.79 9.09 7.34
N ARG A 55 -34.78 9.73 8.51
CA ARG A 55 -35.78 9.59 9.57
C ARG A 55 -35.98 8.13 10.01
N GLN A 56 -34.91 7.35 10.03
CA GLN A 56 -34.92 5.96 10.53
C GLN A 56 -34.73 5.95 12.04
N ILE A 57 -35.74 6.47 12.73
CA ILE A 57 -35.79 6.61 14.18
C ILE A 57 -37.10 5.99 14.63
N ASP A 58 -37.06 5.11 15.63
CA ASP A 58 -38.28 4.50 16.16
C ASP A 58 -38.96 5.38 17.22
N GLU A 59 -40.05 4.87 17.78
CA GLU A 59 -40.91 5.59 18.73
C GLU A 59 -40.19 5.97 20.02
N GLU A 60 -39.13 5.25 20.37
CA GLU A 60 -38.30 5.49 21.55
C GLU A 60 -37.11 6.42 21.25
N GLY A 61 -36.97 6.88 20.01
CA GLY A 61 -35.84 7.71 19.58
C GLY A 61 -34.60 6.91 19.16
N ASN A 62 -34.70 5.59 19.06
CA ASN A 62 -33.55 4.75 18.69
C ASN A 62 -33.35 4.74 17.17
N VAL A 63 -32.11 4.97 16.75
CA VAL A 63 -31.72 4.96 15.33
C VAL A 63 -31.58 3.52 14.83
N TYR A 64 -32.13 3.22 13.65
CA TYR A 64 -32.01 1.92 13.02
C TYR A 64 -31.68 2.00 11.53
N PHE A 65 -31.22 0.89 10.95
CA PHE A 65 -31.07 0.73 9.52
C PHE A 65 -32.12 -0.24 8.96
N THR A 66 -32.61 0.02 7.74
CA THR A 66 -33.40 -0.93 6.95
C THR A 66 -32.62 -1.37 5.73
N TYR A 67 -31.44 -1.98 5.95
CA TYR A 67 -30.63 -2.47 4.85
C TYR A 67 -31.18 -3.78 4.29
N THR A 68 -31.32 -3.83 2.98
CA THR A 68 -31.35 -5.10 2.24
C THR A 68 -29.98 -5.78 2.34
N THR A 69 -29.93 -7.10 2.08
CA THR A 69 -28.66 -7.84 2.05
C THR A 69 -27.65 -7.21 1.09
N ASN A 70 -28.11 -6.73 -0.07
CA ASN A 70 -27.24 -6.11 -1.08
C ASN A 70 -26.70 -4.75 -0.62
N GLU A 71 -27.52 -3.93 0.04
CA GLU A 71 -27.06 -2.66 0.61
C GLU A 71 -26.06 -2.89 1.74
N LEU A 72 -26.30 -3.88 2.61
CA LEU A 72 -25.35 -4.24 3.65
C LEU A 72 -24.01 -4.68 3.05
N CYS A 73 -24.04 -5.54 2.02
CA CYS A 73 -22.83 -5.93 1.28
C CYS A 73 -22.08 -4.73 0.70
N ARG A 74 -22.80 -3.75 0.14
CA ARG A 74 -22.20 -2.52 -0.42
C ARG A 74 -21.58 -1.64 0.66
N VAL A 75 -22.29 -1.44 1.78
CA VAL A 75 -21.79 -0.64 2.91
C VAL A 75 -20.54 -1.28 3.51
N LEU A 76 -20.54 -2.60 3.66
CA LEU A 76 -19.41 -3.35 4.23
C LEU A 76 -18.33 -3.72 3.20
N ASN A 77 -18.55 -3.38 1.92
CA ASN A 77 -17.72 -3.77 0.78
C ASN A 77 -17.32 -5.26 0.80
N CYS A 78 -18.30 -6.16 0.98
CA CYS A 78 -18.02 -7.59 1.06
C CYS A 78 -19.11 -8.46 0.42
N GLN A 79 -18.77 -9.73 0.18
CA GLN A 79 -19.71 -10.70 -0.36
C GLN A 79 -20.77 -11.12 0.67
N LYS A 80 -21.91 -11.61 0.17
CA LYS A 80 -23.08 -11.98 0.97
C LYS A 80 -22.77 -12.89 2.15
N GLN A 81 -21.97 -13.94 1.96
CA GLN A 81 -21.62 -14.87 3.04
C GLN A 81 -20.82 -14.18 4.16
N LYS A 82 -19.87 -13.32 3.79
CA LYS A 82 -19.06 -12.55 4.73
C LYS A 82 -19.92 -11.52 5.49
N ALA A 83 -20.83 -10.83 4.81
CA ALA A 83 -21.77 -9.91 5.46
C ALA A 83 -22.65 -10.62 6.51
N ILE A 84 -23.14 -11.83 6.20
CA ILE A 84 -23.91 -12.64 7.15
C ILE A 84 -23.06 -13.06 8.35
N ALA A 85 -21.80 -13.47 8.12
CA ALA A 85 -20.88 -13.85 9.19
C ALA A 85 -20.55 -12.67 10.11
N ILE A 86 -20.21 -11.51 9.55
CA ILE A 86 -19.97 -10.27 10.28
C ILE A 86 -21.17 -9.89 11.13
N LYS A 87 -22.37 -9.96 10.54
CA LYS A 87 -23.61 -9.62 11.24
C LYS A 87 -23.85 -10.52 12.45
N LYS A 88 -23.69 -11.84 12.27
CA LYS A 88 -23.81 -12.81 13.36
C LYS A 88 -22.77 -12.57 14.47
N GLU A 89 -21.55 -12.20 14.08
CA GLU A 89 -20.50 -11.91 15.04
C GLU A 89 -20.82 -10.63 15.84
N LEU A 90 -21.24 -9.54 15.18
CA LEU A 90 -21.70 -8.34 15.88
C LEU A 90 -22.86 -8.64 16.84
N GLU A 91 -23.82 -9.46 16.43
CA GLU A 91 -24.92 -9.94 17.30
C GLU A 91 -24.39 -10.72 18.51
N SER A 92 -23.36 -11.58 18.33
CA SER A 92 -22.78 -12.37 19.42
C SER A 92 -22.05 -11.53 20.48
N PHE A 93 -21.51 -10.37 20.10
CA PHE A 93 -20.93 -9.39 21.01
C PHE A 93 -21.95 -8.35 21.50
N GLY A 94 -23.24 -8.50 21.17
CA GLY A 94 -24.29 -7.56 21.56
C GLY A 94 -24.18 -6.17 20.92
N LEU A 95 -23.40 -6.04 19.85
CA LEU A 95 -23.15 -4.78 19.15
C LEU A 95 -24.16 -4.50 18.03
N LEU A 96 -24.96 -5.51 17.65
CA LEU A 96 -26.00 -5.37 16.65
C LEU A 96 -27.24 -6.16 17.08
N LEU A 97 -28.41 -5.54 16.95
CA LEU A 97 -29.71 -6.17 17.18
C LEU A 97 -30.56 -6.10 15.91
N GLN A 98 -31.07 -7.25 15.46
CA GLN A 98 -32.04 -7.31 14.37
C GLN A 98 -33.45 -7.54 14.91
N LYS A 99 -34.35 -6.59 14.68
CA LYS A 99 -35.78 -6.72 14.98
C LYS A 99 -36.56 -7.03 13.71
N GLN A 100 -37.29 -8.16 13.72
CA GLN A 100 -38.21 -8.51 12.63
C GLN A 100 -39.50 -7.70 12.75
N MET A 101 -39.91 -7.05 11.67
CA MET A 101 -41.07 -6.14 11.69
C MET A 101 -42.40 -6.79 11.25
N GLY A 102 -42.38 -8.09 10.99
CA GLY A 102 -43.57 -8.87 10.63
C GLY A 102 -44.15 -8.59 9.25
N PHE A 103 -45.29 -9.21 8.98
CA PHE A 103 -46.00 -9.11 7.69
C PHE A 103 -46.93 -7.90 7.66
N ASN A 104 -46.81 -7.08 6.61
CA ASN A 104 -47.73 -5.97 6.37
C ASN A 104 -48.90 -6.44 5.48
N LYS A 105 -50.07 -6.60 6.09
CA LYS A 105 -51.30 -7.05 5.41
C LYS A 105 -51.75 -6.11 4.29
N GLN A 106 -51.50 -4.81 4.43
CA GLN A 106 -51.91 -3.81 3.42
C GLN A 106 -51.02 -3.85 2.18
N LEU A 107 -49.71 -4.09 2.36
CA LEU A 107 -48.75 -4.14 1.26
C LEU A 107 -48.50 -5.56 0.72
N GLY A 108 -49.11 -6.57 1.34
CA GLY A 108 -48.91 -7.98 0.96
C GLY A 108 -47.47 -8.49 1.10
N LYS A 109 -46.62 -7.81 1.89
CA LYS A 109 -45.19 -8.14 2.03
C LYS A 109 -44.70 -7.91 3.46
N ASN A 110 -43.58 -8.55 3.82
CA ASN A 110 -42.92 -8.30 5.09
C ASN A 110 -42.35 -6.89 5.16
N ASN A 111 -42.53 -6.24 6.31
CA ASN A 111 -41.82 -5.01 6.61
C ASN A 111 -40.31 -5.30 6.70
N PRO A 112 -39.45 -4.39 6.19
CA PRO A 112 -38.01 -4.55 6.31
C PRO A 112 -37.59 -4.70 7.78
N ASN A 113 -36.62 -5.58 8.01
CA ASN A 113 -36.06 -5.74 9.35
C ASN A 113 -35.30 -4.48 9.75
N ARG A 114 -35.39 -4.13 11.03
CA ARG A 114 -34.63 -3.02 11.61
C ARG A 114 -33.35 -3.56 12.22
N LEU A 115 -32.23 -2.94 11.88
CA LEU A 115 -30.91 -3.24 12.43
C LEU A 115 -30.49 -2.08 13.33
N TYR A 116 -30.31 -2.35 14.62
CA TYR A 116 -29.89 -1.38 15.63
C TYR A 116 -28.43 -1.64 15.98
N LEU A 117 -27.59 -0.61 15.89
CA LEU A 117 -26.19 -0.67 16.30
C LEU A 117 -26.09 -0.21 17.75
N ALA A 118 -25.44 -1.00 18.61
CA ALA A 118 -25.25 -0.65 20.01
C ALA A 118 -23.99 0.21 20.22
N GLU A 119 -23.97 0.94 21.33
CA GLU A 119 -22.76 1.61 21.80
C GLU A 119 -21.75 0.59 22.36
N LEU A 120 -20.47 0.96 22.31
CA LEU A 120 -19.42 0.14 22.92
C LEU A 120 -19.45 0.31 24.43
N LYS A 121 -19.38 -0.80 25.15
CA LYS A 121 -19.20 -0.77 26.60
C LYS A 121 -17.74 -0.47 26.90
N VAL A 122 -17.49 0.50 27.78
CA VAL A 122 -16.15 0.83 28.24
C VAL A 122 -16.14 0.71 29.76
N SER A 123 -15.32 -0.19 30.27
CA SER A 123 -15.09 -0.39 31.71
C SER A 123 -13.84 0.35 32.18
N GLU A 124 -13.71 0.54 33.50
CA GLU A 124 -12.51 1.10 34.11
C GLU A 124 -11.25 0.27 33.80
N ASN A 125 -11.40 -1.06 33.73
CA ASN A 125 -10.32 -1.96 33.35
C ASN A 125 -9.84 -1.69 31.91
N ASP A 126 -10.77 -1.42 30.99
CA ASP A 126 -10.41 -1.09 29.60
C ASP A 126 -9.61 0.22 29.51
N ILE A 127 -9.95 1.20 30.34
CA ILE A 127 -9.22 2.48 30.43
C ILE A 127 -7.80 2.23 30.96
N TYR A 128 -7.68 1.48 32.06
CA TYR A 128 -6.36 1.11 32.62
C TYR A 128 -5.50 0.34 31.60
N LEU A 129 -6.09 -0.63 30.89
CA LEU A 129 -5.40 -1.38 29.85
C LEU A 129 -5.00 -0.51 28.67
N LEU A 130 -5.81 0.50 28.31
CA LEU A 130 -5.47 1.46 27.28
C LEU A 130 -4.28 2.34 27.66
N GLU A 131 -4.29 2.88 28.88
CA GLU A 131 -3.16 3.66 29.41
C GLU A 131 -1.88 2.83 29.51
N LYS A 132 -2.00 1.58 29.95
CA LYS A 132 -0.88 0.64 30.00
C LYS A 132 -0.34 0.36 28.61
N PHE A 133 -1.21 0.06 27.64
CA PHE A 133 -0.85 -0.17 26.25
C PHE A 133 -0.12 1.05 25.64
N ASP A 134 -0.63 2.26 25.89
CA ASP A 134 0.00 3.50 25.40
C ASP A 134 1.37 3.74 26.07
N ARG A 135 1.55 3.38 27.34
CA ARG A 135 2.83 3.50 28.07
C ARG A 135 3.88 2.53 27.56
N GLU A 136 3.54 1.25 27.43
CA GLU A 136 4.45 0.20 26.93
C GLU A 136 4.91 0.49 25.50
N ASN A 137 4.04 1.04 24.66
CA ASN A 137 4.39 1.45 23.30
C ASN A 137 5.20 2.75 23.23
N ARG A 138 5.24 3.57 24.30
CA ARG A 138 6.14 4.73 24.40
C ARG A 138 7.54 4.34 24.87
N GLU A 139 7.65 3.36 25.77
CA GLU A 139 8.94 2.92 26.33
C GLU A 139 9.78 2.09 25.35
N ASN A 140 9.19 1.62 24.24
CA ASN A 140 9.90 1.01 23.11
C ASN A 140 10.47 2.04 22.11
N VAL A 141 10.35 3.34 22.41
CA VAL A 141 11.08 4.41 21.71
C VAL A 141 12.39 4.65 22.44
N ASP A 142 13.46 4.06 21.90
CA ASP A 142 14.87 4.42 22.11
C ASP A 142 15.41 4.37 23.56
N LYS A 143 15.93 3.20 23.96
CA LYS A 143 16.95 3.08 25.02
C LYS A 143 18.38 3.11 24.45
N SER A 144 18.61 3.66 23.25
CA SER A 144 19.95 4.18 22.98
C SER A 144 20.09 5.49 23.77
N GLU A 145 21.19 5.66 24.48
CA GLU A 145 21.52 6.93 25.13
C GLU A 145 21.88 7.98 24.07
N GLY A 146 20.90 8.37 23.25
CA GLY A 146 21.00 9.34 22.17
C GLY A 146 20.14 10.57 22.45
N MET A 147 20.79 11.65 22.89
CA MET A 147 20.30 13.03 22.91
C MET A 147 18.99 13.30 23.69
N LYS A 148 19.12 13.57 25.00
CA LYS A 148 18.08 14.30 25.75
C LYS A 148 17.99 15.74 25.22
N ILE A 149 16.93 16.07 24.50
CA ILE A 149 16.53 17.46 24.30
C ILE A 149 15.73 17.87 25.53
N ILE A 150 16.40 18.53 26.48
CA ILE A 150 15.74 19.27 27.56
C ILE A 150 15.31 20.61 26.93
N PRO A 151 14.03 20.97 26.91
CA PRO A 151 13.63 22.31 26.51
C PRO A 151 14.04 23.27 27.63
N THR A 152 15.13 24.02 27.44
CA THR A 152 15.36 25.25 28.21
C THR A 152 14.37 26.30 27.70
N LEU A 153 13.45 26.69 28.58
CA LEU A 153 12.71 27.93 28.44
C LEU A 153 13.71 29.06 28.65
N ASP A 154 14.11 29.74 27.59
CA ASP A 154 14.74 31.05 27.71
C ASP A 154 13.94 32.11 26.94
N GLU A 155 13.67 33.16 27.68
CA GLU A 155 12.90 34.33 27.31
C GLU A 155 13.64 35.18 26.27
N LYS A 156 12.85 35.86 25.45
CA LYS A 156 13.14 36.98 24.52
C LYS A 156 14.54 37.65 24.65
N SER A 157 15.21 37.87 23.51
CA SER A 157 15.50 39.21 22.95
C SER A 157 16.35 39.18 21.66
N ASP A 158 15.82 39.89 20.66
CA ASP A 158 16.45 40.81 19.70
C ASP A 158 17.59 40.38 18.73
N ALA A 159 17.21 40.41 17.44
CA ALA A 159 17.81 41.13 16.31
C ALA A 159 19.29 40.87 15.89
N GLU A 160 19.49 40.30 14.68
CA GLU A 160 20.04 40.95 13.46
C GLU A 160 20.76 39.99 12.47
N SER A 161 20.51 40.27 11.18
CA SER A 161 21.38 40.10 9.99
C SER A 161 21.67 38.71 9.35
N LEU A 162 21.11 38.58 8.15
CA LEU A 162 21.58 38.00 6.88
C LEU A 162 23.00 37.38 6.80
N GLY A 163 23.09 36.19 6.20
CA GLY A 163 24.32 35.63 5.63
C GLY A 163 24.11 34.21 5.07
N ALA A 164 24.55 33.96 3.85
CA ALA A 164 24.25 32.78 3.05
C ALA A 164 25.00 31.48 3.47
N GLN A 165 24.39 30.35 3.07
CA GLN A 165 25.00 29.07 2.68
C GLN A 165 26.07 28.42 3.58
N GLU A 166 25.77 27.23 4.10
CA GLU A 166 26.61 26.04 3.86
C GLU A 166 25.87 24.76 4.25
N GLY A 167 25.92 23.77 3.36
CA GLY A 167 25.20 22.50 3.48
C GLY A 167 25.70 21.64 4.63
N MET A 168 24.78 20.92 5.28
CA MET A 168 25.16 19.89 6.23
C MET A 168 25.88 18.74 5.51
N LYS A 169 27.17 18.61 5.80
CA LYS A 169 27.99 17.44 5.49
C LYS A 169 27.51 16.24 6.30
N ILE A 170 27.12 15.17 5.62
CA ILE A 170 26.99 13.84 6.23
C ILE A 170 28.36 13.18 6.15
N ILE A 171 28.98 12.93 7.31
CA ILE A 171 30.20 12.12 7.43
C ILE A 171 29.74 10.67 7.64
N PRO A 172 30.12 9.71 6.77
CA PRO A 172 29.85 8.30 7.04
C PRO A 172 30.93 7.78 7.99
N CYS A 173 30.53 7.45 9.22
CA CYS A 173 31.40 6.69 10.12
C CYS A 173 31.01 5.21 10.06
N GLN A 174 31.93 4.43 9.49
CA GLN A 174 32.03 2.99 9.71
C GLN A 174 32.37 2.76 11.19
N ASN A 175 31.64 1.87 11.86
CA ASN A 175 32.23 0.96 12.84
C ASN A 175 31.36 -0.30 12.91
N VAL A 176 32.07 -1.41 12.74
CA VAL A 176 31.60 -2.79 12.81
C VAL A 176 31.59 -3.16 14.28
N ASP A 177 30.45 -3.60 14.82
CA ASP A 177 30.51 -4.59 15.89
C ASP A 177 29.29 -5.49 15.95
N LYS A 178 29.58 -6.75 16.23
CA LYS A 178 28.71 -7.92 16.09
C LYS A 178 27.73 -7.99 17.26
N SER A 179 26.44 -7.90 16.96
CA SER A 179 25.39 -8.49 17.80
C SER A 179 24.35 -9.15 16.90
N GLU A 180 23.96 -10.35 17.30
CA GLU A 180 23.19 -11.30 16.50
C GLU A 180 21.85 -10.71 16.05
N GLY A 181 21.74 -10.42 14.76
CA GLY A 181 20.56 -9.81 14.16
C GLY A 181 19.37 -10.76 14.12
N MET A 182 18.34 -10.44 14.89
CA MET A 182 16.99 -10.96 14.71
C MET A 182 16.43 -10.44 13.37
N LYS A 183 16.22 -11.34 12.41
CA LYS A 183 15.64 -11.02 11.09
C LYS A 183 14.16 -10.63 11.25
N ILE A 184 13.82 -9.37 10.95
CA ILE A 184 12.43 -8.96 10.77
C ILE A 184 12.00 -9.43 9.37
N ILE A 185 11.14 -10.45 9.35
CA ILE A 185 10.33 -10.85 8.20
C ILE A 185 9.11 -9.93 8.17
N PRO A 186 8.70 -9.33 7.04
CA PRO A 186 7.37 -8.74 6.94
C PRO A 186 6.36 -9.89 6.86
N GLU A 187 5.84 -10.34 8.00
CA GLU A 187 4.68 -11.22 8.06
C GLU A 187 3.43 -10.43 7.67
N LEU A 188 3.03 -10.56 6.40
CA LEU A 188 1.61 -10.48 6.05
C LEU A 188 0.93 -11.69 6.72
N ASN A 189 0.16 -11.42 7.77
CA ASN A 189 -0.68 -12.43 8.42
C ASN A 189 -1.76 -12.96 7.44
N ASN A 190 -1.47 -14.08 6.80
CA ASN A 190 -2.47 -15.10 6.52
C ASN A 190 -2.46 -16.06 7.71
N ASN A 191 -3.51 -16.09 8.52
CA ASN A 191 -3.86 -17.27 9.31
C ASN A 191 -5.36 -17.26 9.64
N ILE A 192 -6.14 -17.90 8.76
CA ILE A 192 -7.33 -18.62 9.16
C ILE A 192 -6.83 -19.94 9.75
N LEU A 193 -6.93 -20.09 11.07
CA LEU A 193 -6.89 -21.41 11.69
C LEU A 193 -8.31 -21.99 11.59
N ASP A 194 -8.52 -22.86 10.61
CA ASP A 194 -9.64 -23.81 10.61
C ASP A 194 -9.07 -25.19 10.91
N THR A 195 -9.28 -25.66 12.13
CA THR A 195 -8.87 -26.98 12.58
C THR A 195 -9.89 -28.00 12.09
N ASN A 196 -9.51 -28.66 10.98
CA ASN A 196 -9.97 -29.95 10.51
C ASN A 196 -11.39 -30.05 9.92
N ARG A 197 -11.49 -30.00 8.58
CA ARG A 197 -11.91 -31.18 7.81
C ARG A 197 -11.81 -30.98 6.29
N HIS A 198 -11.29 -32.03 5.65
CA HIS A 198 -11.26 -32.33 4.22
C HIS A 198 -10.10 -31.72 3.44
N ASN A 199 -9.00 -32.49 3.40
CA ASN A 199 -8.20 -32.78 2.21
C ASN A 199 -8.30 -31.66 1.16
N ILE A 200 -7.52 -30.59 1.36
CA ILE A 200 -7.28 -29.62 0.29
C ILE A 200 -6.73 -30.47 -0.84
N ASP A 201 -7.50 -30.52 -1.91
CA ASP A 201 -7.12 -31.17 -3.14
C ASP A 201 -5.89 -30.39 -3.64
N THR A 202 -4.69 -30.79 -3.22
CA THR A 202 -3.40 -30.19 -3.59
C THR A 202 -3.31 -30.03 -5.10
N GLU A 203 -4.03 -30.87 -5.85
CA GLU A 203 -4.17 -30.77 -7.29
C GLU A 203 -4.99 -29.56 -7.74
N LYS A 204 -6.10 -29.24 -7.08
CA LYS A 204 -6.92 -28.08 -7.41
C LYS A 204 -6.17 -26.76 -7.24
N ASP A 205 -5.42 -26.62 -6.16
CA ASP A 205 -4.62 -25.40 -5.91
C ASP A 205 -3.45 -25.29 -6.90
N ARG A 206 -2.82 -26.41 -7.26
CA ARG A 206 -1.80 -26.46 -8.33
C ARG A 206 -2.36 -26.11 -9.70
N LEU A 207 -3.53 -26.65 -10.04
CA LEU A 207 -4.23 -26.34 -11.29
C LEU A 207 -4.63 -24.86 -11.36
N GLN A 208 -5.02 -24.27 -10.23
CA GLN A 208 -5.34 -22.84 -10.16
C GLN A 208 -4.10 -21.97 -10.33
N ASP A 209 -3.00 -22.28 -9.65
CA ASP A 209 -1.73 -21.54 -9.81
C ASP A 209 -1.16 -21.68 -11.23
N GLN A 210 -1.27 -22.88 -11.82
CA GLN A 210 -0.88 -23.14 -13.21
C GLN A 210 -1.74 -22.34 -14.19
N LEU A 211 -3.06 -22.27 -14.00
CA LEU A 211 -3.95 -21.48 -14.85
C LEU A 211 -3.62 -19.97 -14.79
N LEU A 212 -3.24 -19.46 -13.62
CA LEU A 212 -2.81 -18.08 -13.46
C LEU A 212 -1.46 -17.82 -14.14
N LEU A 213 -0.52 -18.76 -14.05
CA LEU A 213 0.77 -18.67 -14.73
C LEU A 213 0.63 -18.76 -16.26
N ASP A 214 -0.28 -19.61 -16.75
CA ASP A 214 -0.57 -19.75 -18.18
C ASP A 214 -1.12 -18.45 -18.77
N ASN A 215 -1.99 -17.77 -18.03
CA ASN A 215 -2.60 -16.49 -18.41
C ASN A 215 -1.80 -15.26 -17.93
N PHE A 216 -0.57 -15.45 -17.44
CA PHE A 216 0.22 -14.38 -16.81
C PHE A 216 0.42 -13.16 -17.70
N GLU A 217 0.76 -13.38 -18.98
CA GLU A 217 0.96 -12.31 -19.97
C GLU A 217 -0.30 -11.45 -20.11
N THR A 218 -1.45 -12.07 -20.35
CA THR A 218 -2.76 -11.41 -20.48
C THR A 218 -3.18 -10.66 -19.22
N ILE A 219 -2.88 -11.22 -18.03
CA ILE A 219 -3.21 -10.59 -16.75
C ILE A 219 -2.37 -9.32 -16.55
N MET A 220 -1.10 -9.35 -16.93
CA MET A 220 -0.17 -8.23 -16.74
C MET A 220 -0.35 -7.10 -17.75
N THR A 221 -0.81 -7.42 -18.96
CA THR A 221 -1.06 -6.42 -20.02
C THR A 221 -2.44 -5.76 -19.94
N ASN A 222 -3.33 -6.24 -19.06
CA ASN A 222 -4.66 -5.67 -18.89
C ASN A 222 -4.60 -4.27 -18.23
N ASP A 223 -5.49 -3.35 -18.64
CA ASP A 223 -5.48 -1.92 -18.31
C ASP A 223 -5.50 -1.59 -16.80
N SER A 224 -5.84 -2.58 -15.96
CA SER A 224 -5.86 -2.43 -14.49
C SER A 224 -4.50 -2.61 -13.81
N ILE A 225 -3.49 -3.18 -14.47
CA ILE A 225 -2.15 -3.45 -13.90
C ILE A 225 -1.02 -2.76 -14.70
N ALA A 226 -1.27 -2.35 -15.95
CA ALA A 226 -0.40 -1.53 -16.82
C ALA A 226 1.09 -1.55 -16.45
N THR A 227 1.73 -2.71 -16.64
CA THR A 227 3.19 -2.84 -16.48
C THR A 227 3.89 -2.30 -17.74
N PHE A 228 4.98 -1.55 -17.56
CA PHE A 228 5.82 -1.12 -18.70
C PHE A 228 6.62 -2.27 -19.32
N VAL A 229 6.63 -3.44 -18.67
CA VAL A 229 7.40 -4.61 -19.09
C VAL A 229 6.79 -5.20 -20.37
N PRO A 230 7.54 -5.29 -21.48
CA PRO A 230 7.01 -5.79 -22.75
C PRO A 230 6.55 -7.25 -22.70
N GLU A 231 5.59 -7.62 -23.55
CA GLU A 231 5.00 -8.97 -23.65
C GLU A 231 6.07 -10.06 -23.79
N ARG A 232 7.09 -9.82 -24.62
CA ARG A 232 8.20 -10.76 -24.83
C ARG A 232 9.01 -11.02 -23.56
N VAL A 233 9.15 -10.02 -22.70
CA VAL A 233 9.85 -10.14 -21.41
C VAL A 233 8.95 -10.84 -20.39
N LEU A 234 7.64 -10.57 -20.41
CA LEU A 234 6.66 -11.27 -19.56
C LEU A 234 6.61 -12.77 -19.88
N ASN A 235 6.65 -13.14 -21.16
CA ASN A 235 6.71 -14.53 -21.60
C ASN A 235 8.00 -15.22 -21.13
N LEU A 236 9.14 -14.52 -21.19
CA LEU A 236 10.38 -15.02 -20.61
C LEU A 236 10.23 -15.30 -19.10
N ILE A 237 9.66 -14.36 -18.35
CA ILE A 237 9.44 -14.53 -16.90
C ILE A 237 8.53 -15.74 -16.64
N LYS A 238 7.45 -15.91 -17.41
CA LYS A 238 6.55 -17.05 -17.33
C LYS A 238 7.29 -18.38 -17.52
N ILE A 239 8.12 -18.50 -18.57
CA ILE A 239 8.87 -19.74 -18.87
C ILE A 239 9.80 -20.14 -17.72
N PHE A 240 10.41 -19.16 -17.05
CA PHE A 240 11.41 -19.41 -16.01
C PHE A 240 10.84 -19.40 -14.59
N SER A 241 9.53 -19.16 -14.41
CA SER A 241 8.88 -19.15 -13.10
C SER A 241 8.17 -20.47 -12.81
N SER A 242 8.26 -20.95 -11.57
CA SER A 242 7.62 -22.18 -11.12
C SER A 242 6.19 -21.98 -10.59
N SER A 243 5.82 -20.73 -10.29
CA SER A 243 4.52 -20.35 -9.77
C SER A 243 4.14 -18.94 -10.22
N TYR A 244 2.84 -18.62 -10.18
CA TYR A 244 2.37 -17.27 -10.49
C TYR A 244 2.99 -16.22 -9.54
N SER A 245 3.16 -16.56 -8.26
CA SER A 245 3.79 -15.68 -7.27
C SER A 245 5.25 -15.34 -7.61
N GLU A 246 6.02 -16.31 -8.11
CA GLU A 246 7.41 -16.10 -8.51
C GLU A 246 7.51 -15.18 -9.74
N ALA A 247 6.60 -15.35 -10.70
CA ALA A 247 6.51 -14.50 -11.89
C ALA A 247 6.17 -13.05 -11.49
N GLN A 248 5.19 -12.86 -10.59
CA GLN A 248 4.84 -11.54 -10.05
C GLN A 248 6.01 -10.88 -9.31
N LYS A 249 6.71 -11.63 -8.45
CA LYS A 249 7.89 -11.12 -7.72
C LYS A 249 8.97 -10.63 -8.68
N THR A 250 9.19 -11.36 -9.77
CA THR A 250 10.18 -10.97 -10.79
C THR A 250 9.81 -9.66 -11.47
N VAL A 251 8.54 -9.48 -11.85
CA VAL A 251 8.05 -8.19 -12.39
C VAL A 251 8.23 -7.08 -11.36
N GLN A 252 7.87 -7.30 -10.10
CA GLN A 252 8.05 -6.31 -9.03
C GLN A 252 9.53 -5.93 -8.86
N THR A 253 10.44 -6.89 -8.97
CA THR A 253 11.89 -6.67 -8.92
C THR A 253 12.35 -5.74 -10.05
N ILE A 254 11.83 -5.91 -11.27
CA ILE A 254 12.14 -5.03 -12.42
C ILE A 254 11.67 -3.60 -12.16
N HIS A 255 10.45 -3.42 -11.65
CA HIS A 255 9.91 -2.11 -11.27
C HIS A 255 10.77 -1.43 -10.20
N ASN A 256 11.14 -2.19 -9.16
CA ASN A 256 12.00 -1.67 -8.08
C ASN A 256 13.39 -1.29 -8.60
N ALA A 257 13.96 -2.07 -9.53
CA ALA A 257 15.25 -1.79 -10.14
C ALA A 257 15.22 -0.50 -10.97
N LYS A 258 14.17 -0.29 -11.77
CA LYS A 258 13.94 0.97 -12.51
C LYS A 258 13.91 2.16 -11.55
N LYS A 259 13.03 2.10 -10.54
CA LYS A 259 12.87 3.19 -9.56
C LYS A 259 14.17 3.50 -8.83
N LYS A 260 14.95 2.48 -8.48
CA LYS A 260 16.26 2.68 -7.83
C LYS A 260 17.28 3.34 -8.76
N ALA A 261 17.32 2.94 -10.03
CA ALA A 261 18.20 3.55 -11.04
C ALA A 261 17.87 5.03 -11.27
N GLU A 262 16.58 5.39 -11.32
CA GLU A 262 16.12 6.78 -11.44
C GLU A 262 16.55 7.63 -10.24
N ILE A 263 16.40 7.09 -9.02
CA ILE A 263 16.82 7.78 -7.78
C ILE A 263 18.35 7.96 -7.75
N GLU A 264 19.13 6.94 -8.11
CA GLU A 264 20.60 7.00 -8.11
C GLU A 264 21.14 8.00 -9.14
N SER A 265 20.47 8.13 -10.28
CA SER A 265 20.93 9.01 -11.37
C SER A 265 20.29 10.40 -11.36
N GLY A 266 19.20 10.58 -10.59
CA GLY A 266 18.40 11.81 -10.58
C GLY A 266 17.62 12.09 -11.86
N ILE A 267 17.48 11.09 -12.75
CA ILE A 267 16.86 11.23 -14.07
C ILE A 267 15.72 10.23 -14.17
N SER A 268 14.52 10.74 -14.43
CA SER A 268 13.35 9.89 -14.68
C SER A 268 13.31 9.43 -16.14
N ILE A 269 12.97 8.17 -16.36
CA ILE A 269 12.90 7.54 -17.67
C ILE A 269 11.51 6.94 -17.90
N VAL A 270 10.87 7.32 -19.00
CA VAL A 270 9.65 6.69 -19.49
C VAL A 270 10.09 5.56 -20.43
N PHE A 271 9.58 4.34 -20.22
CA PHE A 271 10.11 3.16 -20.91
C PHE A 271 9.75 3.20 -22.40
N GLU A 272 8.55 3.69 -22.71
CA GLU A 272 7.99 3.86 -24.05
C GLU A 272 8.74 4.93 -24.86
N GLU A 273 9.42 5.86 -24.20
CA GLU A 273 10.21 6.91 -24.86
C GLU A 273 11.63 6.43 -25.22
N LEU A 274 12.04 5.23 -24.82
CA LEU A 274 13.42 4.76 -24.96
C LEU A 274 13.86 4.55 -26.42
N ASP A 275 12.92 4.23 -27.30
CA ASP A 275 13.18 4.10 -28.73
C ASP A 275 13.64 5.44 -29.35
N SER A 276 13.17 6.57 -28.81
CA SER A 276 13.60 7.91 -29.25
C SER A 276 15.07 8.19 -28.94
N TYR A 277 15.64 7.51 -27.95
CA TYR A 277 17.05 7.59 -27.58
C TYR A 277 17.91 6.51 -28.27
N TYR A 278 17.39 5.83 -29.30
CA TYR A 278 18.03 4.71 -30.01
C TYR A 278 18.38 3.51 -29.12
N VAL A 279 17.66 3.33 -28.02
CA VAL A 279 17.83 2.17 -27.12
C VAL A 279 16.70 1.19 -27.41
N ASN A 280 17.04 0.01 -27.93
CA ASN A 280 16.07 -1.08 -28.09
C ASN A 280 15.77 -1.71 -26.71
N ALA A 281 14.91 -1.03 -25.95
CA ALA A 281 14.68 -1.32 -24.54
C ALA A 281 14.12 -2.73 -24.31
N GLU A 282 13.22 -3.19 -25.19
CA GLU A 282 12.66 -4.54 -25.13
C GLU A 282 13.74 -5.63 -25.29
N GLN A 283 14.53 -5.55 -26.36
CA GLN A 283 15.55 -6.56 -26.65
C GLN A 283 16.66 -6.55 -25.59
N GLU A 284 17.10 -5.38 -25.16
CA GLU A 284 18.16 -5.30 -24.15
C GLU A 284 17.67 -5.78 -22.76
N LEU A 285 16.44 -5.45 -22.36
CA LEU A 285 15.85 -5.97 -21.13
C LEU A 285 15.69 -7.49 -21.20
N TYR A 286 15.20 -8.03 -22.31
CA TYR A 286 15.09 -9.47 -22.54
C TYR A 286 16.44 -10.18 -22.40
N THR A 287 17.48 -9.68 -23.06
CA THR A 287 18.83 -10.29 -22.98
C THR A 287 19.43 -10.18 -21.58
N THR A 288 19.15 -9.11 -20.85
CA THR A 288 19.62 -8.90 -19.47
C THR A 288 18.98 -9.90 -18.51
N LEU A 289 17.66 -10.10 -18.60
CA LEU A 289 16.98 -11.15 -17.84
C LEU A 289 17.45 -12.55 -18.23
N LEU A 290 17.63 -12.82 -19.53
CA LEU A 290 18.11 -14.11 -19.99
C LEU A 290 19.50 -14.44 -19.44
N LYS A 291 20.41 -13.46 -19.36
CA LYS A 291 21.72 -13.63 -18.72
C LYS A 291 21.59 -13.96 -17.23
N ALA A 292 20.67 -13.31 -16.52
CA ALA A 292 20.43 -13.62 -15.11
C ALA A 292 19.92 -15.06 -14.93
N TYR A 293 19.00 -15.51 -15.77
CA TYR A 293 18.50 -16.90 -15.76
C TYR A 293 19.53 -17.94 -16.22
N GLN A 294 20.39 -17.61 -17.18
CA GLN A 294 21.50 -18.47 -17.57
C GLN A 294 22.47 -18.65 -16.40
N LYS A 295 22.79 -17.57 -15.70
CA LYS A 295 23.69 -17.58 -14.55
C LYS A 295 23.15 -18.40 -13.38
N LEU A 296 21.82 -18.44 -13.20
CA LEU A 296 21.17 -19.36 -12.27
C LEU A 296 21.46 -20.83 -12.56
N LYS A 297 21.58 -21.21 -13.85
CA LYS A 297 21.85 -22.59 -14.26
C LYS A 297 23.33 -22.95 -14.20
N THR A 298 24.22 -21.98 -14.35
CA THR A 298 25.67 -22.21 -14.42
C THR A 298 26.39 -22.02 -13.09
N GLU A 299 25.88 -21.18 -12.19
CA GLU A 299 26.50 -20.83 -10.91
C GLU A 299 25.57 -21.10 -9.73
N LYS A 300 26.13 -21.34 -8.53
CA LYS A 300 25.35 -21.44 -7.29
C LYS A 300 24.87 -20.05 -6.86
N VAL A 301 23.78 -19.59 -7.45
CA VAL A 301 23.13 -18.32 -7.08
C VAL A 301 22.20 -18.56 -5.89
N GLU A 302 22.46 -17.90 -4.76
CA GLU A 302 21.63 -18.03 -3.55
C GLU A 302 20.24 -17.36 -3.68
N ASN A 303 20.14 -16.29 -4.49
CA ASN A 303 18.88 -15.58 -4.68
C ASN A 303 18.77 -14.98 -6.09
N ILE A 304 17.89 -15.57 -6.91
CA ILE A 304 17.62 -15.13 -8.29
C ILE A 304 17.04 -13.72 -8.36
N GLN A 305 16.20 -13.31 -7.40
CA GLN A 305 15.58 -11.99 -7.40
C GLN A 305 16.62 -10.89 -7.17
N ASN A 306 17.57 -11.11 -6.26
CA ASN A 306 18.68 -10.17 -6.06
C ASN A 306 19.56 -10.05 -7.30
N LEU A 307 19.81 -11.15 -8.00
CA LEU A 307 20.60 -11.15 -9.23
C LEU A 307 19.89 -10.35 -10.34
N ILE A 308 18.60 -10.62 -10.57
CA ILE A 308 17.78 -9.89 -11.53
C ILE A 308 17.74 -8.40 -11.18
N PHE A 309 17.57 -8.05 -9.90
CA PHE A 309 17.57 -6.67 -9.44
C PHE A 309 18.86 -5.93 -9.84
N VAL A 310 20.03 -6.52 -9.52
CA VAL A 310 21.32 -5.90 -9.82
C VAL A 310 21.52 -5.75 -11.32
N TYR A 311 21.18 -6.77 -12.11
CA TYR A 311 21.41 -6.79 -13.55
C TYR A 311 20.53 -5.76 -14.26
N VAL A 312 19.25 -5.73 -13.91
CA VAL A 312 18.28 -4.79 -14.48
C VAL A 312 18.58 -3.36 -14.05
N LYS A 313 18.95 -3.13 -12.78
CA LYS A 313 19.32 -1.80 -12.29
C LYS A 313 20.54 -1.25 -13.04
N ASN A 314 21.59 -2.05 -13.16
CA ASN A 314 22.81 -1.64 -13.86
C ASN A 314 22.52 -1.37 -15.34
N TRP A 315 21.71 -2.21 -15.99
CA TRP A 315 21.27 -1.96 -17.35
C TRP A 315 20.56 -0.61 -17.50
N PHE A 316 19.59 -0.29 -16.63
CA PHE A 316 18.89 1.00 -16.65
C PHE A 316 19.85 2.20 -16.55
N ILE A 317 20.89 2.11 -15.71
CA ILE A 317 21.90 3.16 -15.52
C ILE A 317 22.80 3.28 -16.76
N GLU A 318 23.35 2.17 -17.23
CA GLU A 318 24.38 2.15 -18.27
C GLU A 318 23.83 2.43 -19.67
N LYS A 319 22.55 2.11 -19.92
CA LYS A 319 21.96 2.13 -21.26
C LYS A 319 20.86 3.20 -21.37
N PRO A 320 19.61 3.02 -20.87
CA PRO A 320 18.57 4.04 -20.90
C PRO A 320 18.99 5.43 -20.39
N ILE A 321 19.51 5.51 -19.17
CA ILE A 321 19.83 6.80 -18.54
C ILE A 321 21.01 7.47 -19.24
N ALA A 322 22.07 6.71 -19.55
CA ALA A 322 23.22 7.23 -20.30
C ALA A 322 22.83 7.75 -21.70
N ALA A 323 21.92 7.07 -22.39
CA ALA A 323 21.41 7.50 -23.70
C ALA A 323 20.60 8.79 -23.60
N LYS A 324 19.70 8.89 -22.60
CA LYS A 324 18.93 10.11 -22.33
C LYS A 324 19.85 11.30 -22.04
N VAL A 325 20.82 11.16 -21.14
CA VAL A 325 21.83 12.20 -20.84
C VAL A 325 22.58 12.63 -22.11
N SER A 326 22.94 11.68 -22.95
CA SER A 326 23.69 11.95 -24.19
C SER A 326 22.86 12.67 -25.26
N SER A 327 21.53 12.46 -25.26
CA SER A 327 20.60 13.17 -26.14
C SER A 327 20.34 14.61 -25.69
N GLU A 328 20.13 14.82 -24.38
CA GLU A 328 19.91 16.16 -23.79
C GLU A 328 21.16 17.04 -23.97
N LYS A 329 22.36 16.46 -23.86
CA LYS A 329 23.61 17.16 -24.17
C LYS A 329 23.69 17.59 -25.64
N ARG A 330 23.23 16.78 -26.59
CA ARG A 330 23.26 17.14 -28.04
C ARG A 330 22.34 18.31 -28.36
N LEU A 331 21.13 18.35 -27.79
CA LEU A 331 20.18 19.45 -27.96
C LEU A 331 20.69 20.80 -27.39
N ASN A 332 21.49 20.76 -26.32
CA ASN A 332 22.12 21.96 -25.75
C ASN A 332 23.30 22.50 -26.59
N TYR A 333 23.94 21.67 -27.41
CA TYR A 333 24.98 22.13 -28.34
C TYR A 333 24.40 22.74 -29.62
N GLU A 334 23.27 22.23 -30.13
CA GLU A 334 22.60 22.76 -31.33
C GLU A 334 21.89 24.11 -31.09
N SER A 335 21.67 24.50 -29.83
CA SER A 335 21.05 25.79 -29.45
C SER A 335 22.05 26.93 -29.15
N SER A 336 23.35 26.68 -29.33
CA SER A 336 24.37 27.76 -29.27
C SER A 336 24.40 28.55 -30.60
N PRO A 337 24.44 29.89 -30.59
CA PRO A 337 24.40 30.68 -31.81
C PRO A 337 25.64 30.40 -32.66
N SER A 338 25.43 30.06 -33.93
CA SER A 338 26.51 29.91 -34.91
C SER A 338 27.31 31.22 -34.98
N THR A 339 28.56 31.21 -34.51
CA THR A 339 29.50 32.28 -34.82
C THR A 339 29.73 32.27 -36.32
N ILE A 340 29.15 33.23 -37.02
CA ILE A 340 29.52 33.58 -38.40
C ILE A 340 30.97 34.06 -38.33
N THR A 341 31.92 33.19 -38.68
CA THR A 341 33.26 33.62 -39.05
C THR A 341 33.14 34.32 -40.39
N LYS A 342 33.16 35.67 -40.37
CA LYS A 342 33.46 36.44 -41.57
C LYS A 342 34.91 36.16 -41.95
N ASP A 343 35.10 35.51 -43.08
CA ASP A 343 36.37 35.47 -43.78
C ASP A 343 36.83 36.91 -44.05
N TRP A 344 37.93 37.31 -43.40
CA TRP A 344 38.70 38.50 -43.78
C TRP A 344 39.88 38.02 -44.63
N LEU A 345 39.61 37.75 -45.90
CA LEU A 345 40.60 37.72 -46.97
C LEU A 345 39.86 37.88 -48.30
N GLU A 346 39.46 39.12 -48.59
CA GLU A 346 39.60 39.81 -49.89
C GLU A 346 39.15 41.27 -49.77
#